data_AF-A0A351DW69-F1
#
_entry.id   AF-A0A351DW69-F1
#
_cell.length_a   1.000
_cell.length_b   1.000
_cell.length_c   1.000
_cell.angle_alpha   90.00
_cell.angle_beta   90.00
_cell.angle_gamma   90.00
#
_symmetry.space_group_name_H-M   'P 1'
#
loop_
_entity.id
_entity.type
_entity.pdbx_description
1 polymer ?
#
loop_
_entity_poly.entity_id
_entity_poly.type
_entity_poly.pdbx_seq_one_letter_code
_entity_poly.pdbx_strand_id
1 'polypeptide(L)' 'MTQVHLNLRNSGLCWAKAHHTMKGAPRKDIRFFATWAELIHPKEGTVLFDTGYTSRFHDATAHFPNSIYAT' A
#
# COMPACT_ATOMS: atom_id res chain seq x y z
N MET A 1 6.13 -16.26 -24.74
CA MET A 1 5.74 -15.50 -23.53
C MET A 1 6.99 -15.34 -22.69
N THR A 2 7.28 -14.14 -22.18
CA THR A 2 8.42 -13.92 -21.28
C THR A 2 8.01 -14.25 -19.85
N GLN A 3 8.83 -14.99 -19.13
CA GLN A 3 8.63 -15.24 -17.71
C GLN A 3 9.19 -14.06 -16.91
N VAL A 4 8.38 -13.48 -16.01
CA VAL A 4 8.75 -12.39 -15.12
C VAL A 4 8.66 -12.89 -13.68
N HIS A 5 9.69 -12.64 -12.88
CA HIS A 5 9.66 -12.93 -11.46
C HIS A 5 9.00 -11.77 -10.73
N LEU A 6 7.95 -12.07 -9.95
CA LEU A 6 7.27 -11.14 -9.06
C LEU A 6 7.70 -11.39 -7.61
N ASN A 7 8.29 -10.38 -6.97
CA ASN A 7 8.36 -10.31 -5.51
C ASN A 7 7.26 -9.39 -5.01
N LEU A 8 6.30 -9.92 -4.25
CA LEU A 8 5.26 -9.13 -3.59
C LEU A 8 5.67 -8.83 -2.15
N ARG A 9 5.62 -7.55 -1.77
CA ARG A 9 6.11 -7.07 -0.47
C ARG A 9 5.12 -6.11 0.15
N ASN A 10 5.34 -5.81 1.43
CA ASN A 10 4.55 -4.86 2.20
C ASN A 10 5.49 -3.96 3.03
N SER A 11 5.15 -2.67 3.16
CA SER A 11 5.89 -1.70 3.97
C SER A 11 5.02 -0.99 5.01
N GLY A 12 4.06 -1.71 5.60
CA GLY A 12 3.15 -1.20 6.63
C GLY A 12 1.69 -1.33 6.25
N LEU A 13 0.84 -0.63 6.98
CA LEU A 13 -0.61 -0.62 6.74
C LEU A 13 -1.21 0.73 7.07
N CYS A 14 -2.39 0.98 6.52
CA CYS A 14 -3.30 2.02 6.99
C CYS A 14 -4.64 1.40 7.41
N TRP A 15 -5.45 2.20 8.09
CA TRP A 15 -6.79 1.82 8.51
C TRP A 15 -7.84 2.58 7.72
N ALA A 16 -8.95 1.90 7.43
CA ALA A 16 -10.16 2.56 6.97
C ALA A 16 -11.38 1.83 7.50
N LYS A 17 -12.55 2.48 7.44
CA LYS A 17 -13.81 1.81 7.73
C LYS A 17 -14.21 0.94 6.55
N ALA A 18 -14.65 -0.30 6.78
CA ALA A 18 -14.99 -1.22 5.69
C ALA A 18 -16.06 -0.69 4.72
N HIS A 19 -17.03 0.09 5.23
CA HIS A 19 -18.03 0.75 4.39
C HIS A 19 -17.47 1.79 3.42
N HIS A 20 -16.24 2.28 3.62
CA HIS A 20 -15.56 3.17 2.66
C HIS A 20 -15.16 2.43 1.38
N THR A 21 -14.89 1.11 1.47
CA THR A 21 -14.31 0.33 0.36
C THR A 21 -15.28 -0.68 -0.22
N MET A 22 -16.37 -1.01 0.48
CA MET A 22 -17.37 -1.97 0.03
C MET A 22 -18.78 -1.52 0.42
N LYS A 23 -19.65 -1.36 -0.57
CA LYS A 23 -21.06 -0.99 -0.36
C LYS A 23 -21.75 -2.05 0.49
N GLY A 24 -22.44 -1.61 1.55
CA GLY A 24 -23.16 -2.49 2.48
C GLY A 24 -22.28 -3.14 3.55
N ALA A 25 -20.96 -2.91 3.55
CA ALA A 25 -20.09 -3.39 4.61
C ALA A 25 -20.32 -2.62 5.93
N PRO A 26 -20.04 -3.25 7.09
CA PRO A 26 -20.20 -2.60 8.40
C PRO A 26 -19.21 -1.44 8.61
N ARG A 27 -19.55 -0.52 9.51
CA ARG A 27 -18.68 0.60 9.94
C ARG A 27 -17.58 0.17 10.91
N LYS A 28 -16.86 -0.90 10.59
CA LYS A 28 -15.73 -1.42 11.37
C LYS A 28 -14.40 -1.05 10.74
N ASP A 29 -13.36 -0.89 11.55
CA ASP A 29 -12.01 -0.68 11.05
C ASP A 29 -11.47 -1.96 10.38
N ILE A 30 -10.79 -1.77 9.25
CA ILE A 30 -10.10 -2.80 8.50
C ILE A 30 -8.71 -2.30 8.10
N ARG A 31 -7.78 -3.24 7.94
CA ARG A 31 -6.38 -2.97 7.58
C ARG A 31 -6.21 -3.02 6.06
N PHE A 32 -5.50 -2.05 5.52
CA PHE A 32 -5.02 -2.02 4.15
C PHE A 32 -3.50 -2.09 4.16
N PHE A 33 -2.97 -3.18 3.65
CA PHE A 33 -1.54 -3.42 3.56
C PHE A 33 -0.95 -2.61 2.40
N ALA A 34 0.02 -1.72 2.69
CA ALA A 34 0.78 -0.97 1.69
C ALA A 34 1.66 -1.91 0.87
N THR A 35 1.05 -2.52 -0.13
CA THR A 35 1.65 -3.58 -0.95
C THR A 35 2.39 -2.95 -2.11
N TRP A 36 3.57 -3.47 -2.41
CA TRP A 36 4.38 -3.04 -3.54
C TRP A 36 5.09 -4.24 -4.14
N ALA A 37 5.59 -4.11 -5.37
CA ALA A 37 6.12 -5.24 -6.10
C ALA A 37 7.42 -4.91 -6.84
N GLU A 38 8.31 -5.90 -6.89
CA GLU A 38 9.45 -5.92 -7.79
C GLU A 38 9.13 -6.90 -8.91
N LEU A 39 9.10 -6.40 -10.14
CA LEU A 39 8.90 -7.17 -11.36
C LEU A 39 10.26 -7.29 -12.06
N ILE A 40 10.89 -8.45 -11.96
CA ILE A 40 12.23 -8.68 -12.53
C ILE A 40 12.04 -9.27 -13.93
N HIS A 41 12.15 -8.42 -14.94
CA HIS A 41 12.06 -8.82 -16.34
C HIS A 41 13.46 -9.19 -16.87
N PRO A 42 13.62 -10.36 -17.54
CA PRO A 42 14.94 -10.85 -17.94
C PRO A 42 15.66 -9.99 -18.99
N LYS A 43 14.93 -9.09 -19.68
CA LYS A 43 15.48 -8.20 -20.73
C LYS A 43 15.32 -6.70 -20.46
N GLU A 44 14.30 -6.32 -19.70
CA GLU A 44 13.96 -4.89 -19.49
C GLU A 44 14.44 -4.41 -18.11
N GLY A 45 15.07 -5.29 -17.33
CA GLY A 45 15.50 -4.99 -15.97
C GLY A 45 14.38 -5.13 -14.93
N THR A 46 14.63 -4.54 -13.77
CA THR A 46 13.69 -4.55 -12.64
C THR A 46 12.75 -3.35 -12.73
N VAL A 47 11.45 -3.61 -12.68
CA VAL A 47 10.40 -2.59 -12.54
C VAL A 47 9.89 -2.60 -11.10
N LEU A 48 9.96 -1.46 -10.44
CA LEU A 48 9.34 -1.23 -9.14
C LEU A 48 7.91 -0.73 -9.37
N PHE A 49 6.92 -1.49 -8.89
CA PHE A 49 5.51 -1.11 -8.94
C PHE A 49 5.03 -0.72 -7.54
N ASP A 50 4.62 0.54 -7.40
CA ASP A 50 4.37 1.19 -6.12
C ASP A 50 5.61 1.18 -5.21
N THR A 51 5.55 1.89 -4.08
CA THR A 51 6.64 1.98 -3.09
C THR A 51 6.16 1.81 -1.66
N GLY A 52 4.84 1.71 -1.45
CA GLY A 52 4.21 1.61 -0.14
C GLY A 52 4.56 2.79 0.77
N TYR A 53 4.60 2.56 2.08
CA TYR A 53 4.89 3.61 3.06
C TYR A 53 6.37 3.69 3.44
N THR A 54 6.75 4.89 3.91
CA THR A 54 8.09 5.21 4.43
C THR A 54 7.93 5.97 5.75
N SER A 55 8.98 6.06 6.57
CA SER A 55 8.96 6.90 7.77
C SER A 55 8.59 8.36 7.46
N ARG A 56 9.14 8.90 6.36
CA ARG A 56 8.83 10.26 5.87
C ARG A 56 7.34 10.48 5.61
N PHE A 57 6.61 9.46 5.14
CA PHE A 57 5.16 9.56 4.96
C PHE A 57 4.47 9.79 6.31
N HIS A 58 4.83 9.02 7.34
CA HIS A 58 4.27 9.18 8.69
C HIS A 58 4.63 10.54 9.29
N ASP A 59 5.87 11.01 9.13
CA ASP A 59 6.29 12.33 9.60
C ASP A 59 5.47 13.46 8.95
N ALA A 60 5.31 13.40 7.62
CA ALA A 60 4.58 14.40 6.85
C ALA A 60 3.06 14.39 7.11
N THR A 61 2.53 13.30 7.65
CA THR A 61 1.09 13.09 7.87
C THR A 61 0.72 13.03 9.35
N ALA A 62 1.65 13.34 10.26
CA ALA A 62 1.44 13.28 11.70
C ALA A 62 0.34 14.21 12.23
N HIS A 63 -0.05 15.23 11.47
CA HIS A 63 -1.00 16.25 11.90
C HIS A 63 -2.31 16.21 11.11
N PHE A 64 -3.39 16.68 11.75
CA PHE A 64 -4.70 16.82 11.13
C PHE A 64 -4.62 17.76 9.90
N PRO A 65 -5.30 17.44 8.79
CA PRO A 65 -6.25 16.35 8.60
C PRO A 65 -5.63 15.01 8.16
N ASN A 66 -4.34 15.00 7.78
CA ASN A 66 -3.71 13.82 7.19
C ASN A 66 -3.57 12.66 8.18
N SER A 67 -3.49 12.95 9.48
CA SER A 67 -3.46 11.94 10.53
C SER A 67 -4.69 11.04 10.57
N ILE A 68 -5.82 11.43 9.97
CA ILE A 68 -7.01 10.56 9.85
C ILE A 68 -6.72 9.32 8.99
N TYR A 69 -5.82 9.45 8.01
CA TYR A 69 -5.47 8.38 7.08
C TYR A 69 -4.21 7.61 7.51
N ALA A 70 -3.24 8.30 8.10
CA ALA A 70 -1.89 7.77 8.32
C ALA A 70 -1.62 7.19 9.73
N THR A 71 -2.67 6.98 10.52
CA THR A 71 -2.64 6.28 11.83
C THR A 71 -2.34 4.80 11.74
#